data_AF-A0A656Z739-F1
#
_entry.id   AF-A0A656Z739-F1
#
_cell.length_a   1.000
_cell.length_b   1.000
_cell.length_c   1.000
_cell.angle_alpha   90.00
_cell.angle_beta   90.00
_cell.angle_gamma   90.00
#
_symmetry.space_group_name_H-M   'P 1'
#
loop_
_entity.id
_entity.type
_entity.pdbx_description
1 polymer ?
#
loop_
_entity_poly.entity_id
_entity_poly.type
_entity_poly.pdbx_seq_one_letter_code
_entity_poly.pdbx_strand_id
1 'polypeptide(L)'
;MTDVTIYTRPGCPYCTRAVGLLKNKGVEFNEINAGATPELRAEMQARSGRNTFPQIFVGSVHVGGCDDLFALDNAGKLDGVLATGELN
;
A
#
# COMPACT_ATOMS: atom_id res chain seq x y z
N MET A 1 0.57 16.74 -3.13
CA MET A 1 -0.28 15.64 -2.69
C MET A 1 0.35 14.37 -3.20
N THR A 2 0.68 13.45 -2.30
CA THR A 2 1.33 12.20 -2.62
C THR A 2 0.24 11.17 -2.91
N ASP A 3 0.24 10.58 -4.11
CA ASP A 3 -0.77 9.59 -4.50
C ASP A 3 -0.49 8.28 -3.77
N VAL A 4 -1.31 7.91 -2.79
CA VAL A 4 -1.17 6.62 -2.11
C VAL A 4 -2.11 5.64 -2.80
N THR A 5 -1.57 4.55 -3.34
CA THR A 5 -2.36 3.49 -3.98
C THR A 5 -2.13 2.17 -3.24
N ILE A 6 -3.21 1.50 -2.84
CA ILE A 6 -3.16 0.20 -2.18
C ILE A 6 -3.92 -0.85 -2.98
N TYR A 7 -3.23 -1.91 -3.37
CA TYR A 7 -3.86 -3.07 -4.01
C TYR A 7 -4.33 -4.06 -2.95
N THR A 8 -5.64 -4.29 -2.93
CA THR A 8 -6.32 -5.20 -1.99
C THR A 8 -6.98 -6.35 -2.74
N ARG A 9 -7.42 -7.34 -1.97
CA ARG A 9 -8.25 -8.45 -2.46
C ARG A 9 -9.38 -8.74 -1.46
N PRO A 10 -10.56 -9.18 -1.94
CA PRO A 10 -11.66 -9.53 -1.05
C PRO A 10 -11.28 -10.75 -0.19
N GLY A 11 -11.67 -10.72 1.07
CA GLY A 11 -11.38 -11.80 2.03
C GLY A 11 -9.96 -11.82 2.61
N CYS A 12 -9.18 -10.74 2.45
CA CYS A 12 -7.82 -10.67 3.00
C CYS A 12 -7.77 -9.82 4.29
N PRO A 13 -7.48 -10.42 5.46
CA PRO A 13 -7.43 -9.68 6.72
C PRO A 13 -6.27 -8.66 6.77
N TYR A 14 -5.17 -8.93 6.08
CA TYR A 14 -4.02 -8.03 5.99
C TYR A 14 -4.34 -6.73 5.24
N CYS A 15 -5.19 -6.80 4.21
CA CYS A 15 -5.63 -5.61 3.47
C CYS A 15 -6.41 -4.66 4.39
N THR A 16 -7.37 -5.20 5.16
CA THR A 16 -8.17 -4.40 6.11
C THR A 16 -7.28 -3.73 7.16
N ARG A 17 -6.24 -4.43 7.65
CA ARG A 17 -5.27 -3.85 8.58
C ARG A 17 -4.49 -2.69 7.98
N ALA A 18 -3.94 -2.86 6.78
CA ALA A 18 -3.18 -1.80 6.09
C ALA A 18 -4.05 -0.57 5.79
N VAL A 19 -5.27 -0.79 5.29
CA VAL A 19 -6.28 0.27 5.06
C VAL A 19 -6.61 0.99 6.36
N GLY A 20 -6.82 0.25 7.45
CA GLY A 20 -7.11 0.82 8.77
C GLY A 20 -5.97 1.72 9.27
N LEU A 21 -4.71 1.32 9.07
CA LEU A 21 -3.56 2.13 9.45
C LEU A 21 -3.50 3.44 8.65
N LEU A 22 -3.66 3.38 7.32
CA LEU A 22 -3.67 4.57 6.46
C LEU A 22 -4.82 5.53 6.83
N LYS A 23 -6.01 5.00 7.11
CA LYS A 23 -7.16 5.79 7.61
C LYS A 23 -6.87 6.43 8.96
N ASN A 24 -6.22 5.70 9.87
CA ASN A 24 -5.87 6.21 11.19
C ASN A 24 -4.84 7.36 11.10
N LYS A 25 -3.97 7.34 10.08
CA LYS A 25 -3.05 8.43 9.76
C LYS A 25 -3.75 9.63 9.09
N GLY A 26 -5.01 9.50 8.69
CA GLY A 26 -5.76 10.57 8.01
C GLY A 26 -5.26 10.86 6.60
N VAL A 27 -4.62 9.89 5.95
CA VAL A 27 -4.08 10.05 4.59
C VAL A 27 -5.11 9.57 3.57
N GLU A 28 -5.25 10.30 2.47
CA GLU A 28 -6.05 9.88 1.34
C GLU A 28 -5.31 8.83 0.52
N PHE A 29 -5.98 7.72 0.21
CA PHE A 29 -5.43 6.64 -0.58
C PHE A 29 -6.49 6.06 -1.52
N ASN A 30 -6.03 5.53 -2.64
CA ASN A 30 -6.82 4.83 -3.62
C ASN A 30 -6.75 3.31 -3.36
N GLU A 31 -7.88 2.72 -2.97
CA GLU A 31 -7.99 1.28 -2.77
C GLU A 31 -8.39 0.59 -4.08
N ILE A 32 -7.48 -0.21 -4.64
CA ILE A 32 -7.69 -0.94 -5.88
C ILE A 32 -7.89 -2.42 -5.58
N ASN A 33 -9.08 -2.95 -5.90
CA ASN A 33 -9.36 -4.37 -5.73
C ASN A 33 -8.81 -5.20 -6.92
N ALA A 34 -7.57 -5.64 -6.80
CA ALA A 34 -6.90 -6.49 -7.79
C ALA A 34 -7.10 -8.00 -7.53
N GLY A 35 -7.93 -8.37 -6.55
CA GLY A 35 -8.25 -9.77 -6.27
C GLY A 35 -9.20 -10.40 -7.29
N ALA A 36 -10.16 -9.62 -7.78
CA ALA A 36 -11.16 -10.07 -8.76
C ALA A 36 -10.78 -9.73 -10.21
N THR A 37 -9.89 -8.75 -10.42
CA THR A 37 -9.54 -8.24 -11.75
C THR A 37 -8.12 -8.67 -12.14
N PRO A 38 -7.96 -9.60 -13.11
CA PRO A 38 -6.65 -10.11 -13.51
C PRO A 38 -5.74 -9.03 -14.11
N GLU A 39 -6.31 -8.02 -14.77
CA GLU A 39 -5.56 -6.89 -15.35
C GLU A 39 -4.87 -6.06 -14.26
N LEU A 40 -5.61 -5.72 -13.19
CA LEU A 40 -5.06 -4.98 -12.04
C LEU A 40 -4.02 -5.80 -11.29
N ARG A 41 -4.20 -7.13 -11.24
CA ARG A 41 -3.19 -8.03 -10.66
C ARG A 41 -1.91 -8.06 -11.50
N ALA A 42 -2.03 -8.02 -12.82
CA ALA A 42 -0.87 -7.96 -13.72
C ALA A 42 -0.14 -6.62 -13.57
N GLU A 43 -0.88 -5.51 -13.51
CA GLU A 43 -0.31 -4.19 -13.23
C GLU A 43 0.42 -4.16 -11.88
N MET A 44 -0.23 -4.61 -10.81
CA MET A 44 0.35 -4.65 -9.47
C MET A 44 1.62 -5.50 -9.42
N GLN A 45 1.64 -6.65 -10.09
CA GLN A 45 2.86 -7.45 -10.23
C GLN A 45 3.95 -6.75 -11.03
N ALA A 46 3.60 -6.07 -12.13
CA ALA A 46 4.56 -5.34 -12.94
C ALA A 46 5.18 -4.17 -12.16
N ARG A 47 4.39 -3.48 -11.33
CA ARG A 47 4.86 -2.39 -10.47
C ARG A 47 5.64 -2.88 -9.23
N SER A 48 5.16 -3.95 -8.58
CA SER A 48 5.70 -4.44 -7.31
C SER A 48 6.85 -5.43 -7.48
N GLY A 49 6.90 -6.14 -8.61
CA GLY A 49 7.69 -7.36 -8.76
C GLY A 49 7.23 -8.52 -7.87
N ARG A 50 6.17 -8.34 -7.08
CA ARG A 50 5.63 -9.32 -6.12
C ARG A 50 4.16 -9.63 -6.43
N ASN A 51 3.75 -10.87 -6.12
CA ASN A 51 2.38 -11.36 -6.31
C ASN A 51 1.58 -11.39 -4.99
N THR A 52 2.16 -10.93 -3.88
CA THR A 52 1.54 -10.94 -2.55
C THR A 52 0.62 -9.74 -2.34
N PHE A 53 -0.44 -9.92 -1.54
CA PHE A 53 -1.38 -8.86 -1.15
C PHE A 53 -1.35 -8.64 0.37
N PRO A 54 -1.51 -7.39 0.85
CA PRO A 54 -1.66 -6.14 0.07
C PRO A 54 -0.34 -5.68 -0.57
N GLN A 55 -0.42 -4.79 -1.56
CA GLN A 55 0.73 -3.98 -1.98
C GLN A 55 0.40 -2.49 -1.87
N ILE A 56 1.26 -1.76 -1.17
CA ILE A 56 1.12 -0.33 -0.95
C ILE A 56 2.16 0.40 -1.80
N PHE A 57 1.70 1.42 -2.51
CA PHE A 57 2.49 2.34 -3.30
C PHE A 57 2.21 3.76 -2.83
N VAL A 58 3.26 4.56 -2.78
CA VAL A 58 3.19 5.96 -2.39
C VAL A 58 3.94 6.75 -3.46
N GLY A 59 3.19 7.39 -4.34
CA GLY A 59 3.68 8.02 -5.56
C GLY A 59 4.36 6.98 -6.46
N SER A 60 5.66 7.14 -6.64
CA SER A 60 6.50 6.20 -7.40
C SER A 60 7.19 5.15 -6.53
N VAL A 61 7.05 5.26 -5.21
CA VAL A 61 7.73 4.38 -4.26
C VAL A 61 6.85 3.18 -3.92
N HIS A 62 7.43 1.99 -4.05
CA HIS A 62 6.83 0.76 -3.56
C HIS A 62 7.16 0.58 -2.08
N VAL A 63 6.15 0.71 -1.22
CA VAL A 63 6.31 0.50 0.23
C VAL A 63 6.45 -0.98 0.56
N GLY A 64 5.69 -1.83 -0.13
CA GLY A 64 5.66 -3.26 0.15
C GLY A 64 4.30 -3.72 0.67
N GLY A 65 4.34 -4.77 1.49
CA GLY A 65 3.14 -5.41 2.03
C GLY A 65 2.62 -4.79 3.31
N CYS A 66 1.70 -5.50 3.95
CA CYS A 66 1.18 -5.10 5.26
C CYS A 66 2.31 -5.03 6.30
N ASP A 67 3.20 -6.03 6.34
CA ASP A 67 4.32 -6.06 7.27
C ASP A 67 5.29 -4.89 7.06
N ASP A 68 5.64 -4.58 5.80
CA ASP A 68 6.51 -3.44 5.49
C ASP A 68 5.89 -2.11 5.93
N LEU A 69 4.58 -1.93 5.70
CA LEU A 69 3.85 -0.74 6.12
C LEU A 69 3.87 -0.56 7.65
N PHE A 70 3.59 -1.63 8.39
CA PHE A 70 3.65 -1.61 9.85
C PHE A 70 5.08 -1.45 10.37
N ALA A 71 6.08 -2.01 9.69
CA ALA A 71 7.48 -1.82 10.05
C ALA A 71 7.88 -0.34 9.92
N LEU A 72 7.46 0.34 8.85
CA LEU A 72 7.69 1.78 8.69
C LEU A 72 6.97 2.63 9.74
N ASP A 73 5.75 2.24 10.12
CA ASP A 73 4.99 2.92 11.17
C ASP A 73 5.66 2.78 12.53
N ASN A 74 6.08 1.55 12.88
CA ASN A 74 6.82 1.29 14.11
C ASN A 74 8.18 2.00 14.13
N ALA A 75 8.80 2.19 12.96
CA ALA A 75 10.02 2.96 12.82
C ALA A 75 9.80 4.49 12.83
N GLY A 76 8.55 4.97 12.87
CA GLY A 76 8.21 6.39 12.77
C GLY A 76 8.54 7.04 11.43
N LYS A 77 8.79 6.23 10.39
CA LYS A 77 9.14 6.68 9.04
C LYS A 77 7.94 6.77 8.10
N LEU A 78 6.86 6.05 8.41
CA LEU A 78 5.68 5.98 7.54
C LEU A 78 5.09 7.35 7.25
N ASP A 79 4.95 8.22 8.26
CA ASP A 79 4.42 9.57 8.09
C ASP A 79 5.26 10.40 7.12
N GLY A 80 6.59 10.27 7.19
CA GLY A 80 7.52 10.92 6.27
C GLY A 80 7.33 10.43 4.84
N VAL A 81 7.22 9.11 4.65
CA VAL A 81 7.00 8.50 3.33
C VAL A 81 5.64 8.92 2.76
N LEU A 82 4.58 8.93 3.56
CA LEU A 82 3.24 9.36 3.12
C LEU A 82 3.22 10.85 2.77
N ALA A 83 3.99 11.69 3.48
CA ALA A 83 4.08 13.12 3.22
C ALA A 83 4.95 13.46 1.99
N THR A 84 6.09 12.79 1.82
CA THR A 84 7.09 13.13 0.78
C THR A 84 7.00 12.25 -0.46
N GLY A 85 6.50 11.02 -0.30
CA GLY A 85 6.58 9.99 -1.34
C GLY A 85 7.98 9.43 -1.54
N GLU A 86 8.89 9.59 -0.57
CA GLU A 86 10.30 9.21 -0.69
C GLU A 86 10.75 8.38 0.53
N LEU A 87 11.42 7.26 0.28
CA LEU A 87 12.12 6.49 1.32
C LEU A 87 13.51 7.12 1.51
N ASN A 88 13.66 7.95 2.55
CA ASN A 88 14.96 8.50 2.99
C ASN A 88 15.67 7.57 4.00
#